data_AF-A0A7C7D2D7-F1
#
_entry.id   AF-A0A7C7D2D7-F1
#
_cell.length_a   1.000
_cell.length_b   1.000
_cell.length_c   1.000
_cell.angle_alpha   90.00
_cell.angle_beta   90.00
_cell.angle_gamma   90.00
#
_symmetry.space_group_name_H-M   'P 1'
#
loop_
_entity.id
_entity.type
_entity.pdbx_description
1 polymer ?
#
loop_
_entity_poly.entity_id
_entity_poly.type
_entity_poly.pdbx_seq_one_letter_code
_entity_poly.pdbx_strand_id
1 'polypeptide(L)'
;MVNGVEIKPLEFTSKILFNEWKLEETEEEITVMRITLKGENDKGETEEIIFDLYDEYCRETKTSSMARTTGYTATAAASLFLDGLFEEKGIFPPELIGKHENCYNYILKYLAERNINYRKR
;
A
#
# COMPACT_ATOMS: atom_id res chain seq x y z
N MET A 1 24.91 27.89 -14.71
CA MET A 1 24.53 29.18 -14.10
C MET A 1 23.42 29.82 -14.90
N VAL A 2 22.46 30.49 -14.26
CA VAL A 2 21.48 31.39 -14.90
C VAL A 2 21.63 32.75 -14.23
N ASN A 3 21.87 33.81 -15.00
CA ASN A 3 22.16 35.16 -14.48
C ASN A 3 23.24 35.21 -13.37
N GLY A 4 24.29 34.40 -13.50
CA GLY A 4 25.38 34.33 -12.51
C GLY A 4 25.06 33.51 -11.24
N VAL A 5 23.85 32.95 -11.14
CA VAL A 5 23.48 32.04 -10.04
C VAL A 5 23.78 30.60 -10.45
N GLU A 6 24.54 29.87 -9.63
CA GLU A 6 24.68 28.43 -9.78
C GLU A 6 23.38 27.72 -9.45
N ILE A 7 22.94 26.84 -10.34
CA ILE A 7 21.70 26.09 -10.20
C ILE A 7 22.03 24.63 -10.43
N LYS A 8 21.51 23.75 -9.57
CA LYS A 8 21.43 22.31 -9.82
C LYS A 8 20.16 22.04 -10.62
N PRO A 9 20.26 21.68 -11.91
CA PRO A 9 19.07 21.57 -12.78
C PRO A 9 18.00 20.62 -12.25
N LEU A 10 18.42 19.52 -11.60
CA LEU A 10 17.51 18.57 -10.96
C LEU A 10 16.69 19.24 -9.85
N GLU A 11 17.35 19.90 -8.89
CA GLU A 11 16.66 20.55 -7.76
C GLU A 11 15.72 21.66 -8.25
N PHE A 12 16.13 22.43 -9.25
CA PHE A 12 15.31 23.49 -9.83
C PHE A 12 14.05 22.93 -10.49
N THR A 13 14.18 21.94 -11.38
CA THR A 13 13.04 21.33 -12.05
C THR A 13 12.12 20.61 -11.07
N SER A 14 12.67 19.86 -10.11
CA SER A 14 11.89 19.19 -9.08
C SER A 14 11.06 20.17 -8.25
N LYS A 15 11.61 21.35 -7.92
CA LYS A 15 10.87 22.37 -7.16
C LYS A 15 9.67 22.90 -7.93
N ILE A 16 9.80 23.10 -9.25
CA ILE A 16 8.67 23.53 -10.10
C ILE A 16 7.62 22.42 -10.15
N LEU A 17 8.02 21.19 -10.50
CA LEU A 17 7.09 20.07 -10.61
C LEU A 17 6.36 19.77 -9.31
N PHE A 18 7.04 19.86 -8.17
CA PHE A 18 6.41 19.62 -6.87
C PHE A 18 5.34 20.67 -6.56
N ASN A 19 5.49 21.92 -6.99
CA ASN A 19 4.47 22.94 -6.81
C ASN A 19 3.24 22.69 -7.69
N GLU A 20 3.45 22.27 -8.94
CA GLU A 20 2.37 22.09 -9.91
C GLU A 20 1.64 20.74 -9.79
N TRP A 21 2.29 19.71 -9.25
CA TRP A 21 1.75 18.33 -9.18
C TRP A 21 1.39 17.87 -7.77
N LYS A 22 1.65 18.69 -6.75
CA LYS A 22 1.23 18.36 -5.40
C LYS A 22 -0.30 18.40 -5.34
N LEU A 23 -0.88 17.29 -4.89
CA LEU A 23 -2.31 17.19 -4.66
C LEU A 23 -2.76 18.19 -3.59
N GLU A 24 -3.87 18.87 -3.85
CA GLU A 24 -4.59 19.63 -2.82
C GLU A 24 -5.24 18.69 -1.79
N GLU A 25 -5.57 19.21 -0.59
CA GLU A 25 -6.05 18.38 0.54
C GLU A 25 -7.28 17.52 0.22
N THR A 26 -8.11 17.98 -0.71
CA THR A 26 -9.34 17.29 -1.13
C THR A 26 -9.31 16.92 -2.61
N GLU A 27 -8.15 16.94 -3.24
CA GLU A 27 -8.01 16.49 -4.62
C GLU A 27 -8.18 14.97 -4.69
N GLU A 28 -9.03 14.53 -5.62
CA GLU A 28 -9.34 13.12 -5.77
C GLU A 28 -8.20 12.39 -6.47
N GLU A 29 -7.80 11.26 -5.90
CA GLU A 29 -6.74 10.41 -6.42
C GLU A 29 -7.13 8.93 -6.28
N ILE A 30 -6.39 8.06 -6.96
CA ILE A 30 -6.67 6.63 -7.02
C ILE A 30 -5.40 5.83 -6.79
N THR A 31 -5.57 4.66 -6.17
CA THR A 31 -4.52 3.64 -6.07
C THR A 31 -4.96 2.39 -6.82
N VAL A 32 -4.13 1.97 -7.78
CA VAL A 32 -4.32 0.72 -8.53
C VAL A 32 -3.10 -0.15 -8.35
N MET A 33 -3.28 -1.38 -7.89
CA MET A 33 -2.20 -2.34 -7.72
C MET A 33 -2.61 -3.72 -8.23
N ARG A 34 -1.71 -4.37 -8.96
CA ARG A 34 -1.84 -5.77 -9.39
C ARG A 34 -0.65 -6.56 -8.89
N ILE A 35 -0.93 -7.69 -8.26
CA ILE A 35 0.06 -8.67 -7.84
C ILE A 35 -0.19 -9.93 -8.65
N THR A 36 0.80 -10.35 -9.43
CA THR A 36 0.72 -11.59 -10.23
C THR A 36 1.78 -12.56 -9.73
N LEU A 37 1.34 -13.70 -9.22
CA LEU A 37 2.20 -14.80 -8.81
C LEU A 37 2.14 -15.90 -9.86
N LYS A 38 3.29 -16.41 -10.29
CA LYS A 38 3.42 -17.56 -11.19
C LYS A 38 4.30 -18.59 -10.53
N GLY A 39 3.87 -19.84 -10.52
CA GLY A 39 4.64 -20.94 -9.94
C GLY A 39 4.14 -22.29 -10.42
N GLU A 40 4.69 -23.36 -9.86
CA GLU A 40 4.19 -24.70 -10.03
C GLU A 40 3.45 -25.12 -8.76
N ASN A 41 2.29 -25.76 -8.92
CA ASN A 41 1.59 -26.37 -7.80
C ASN A 41 2.26 -27.69 -7.39
N ASP A 42 1.76 -28.32 -6.32
CA ASP A 42 2.30 -29.61 -5.83
C ASP A 42 2.25 -30.75 -6.86
N LYS A 43 1.53 -30.57 -7.97
CA LYS A 43 1.41 -31.53 -9.08
C LYS A 43 2.36 -31.22 -10.23
N GLY A 44 3.15 -30.15 -10.16
CA GLY A 44 4.05 -29.70 -11.23
C GLY A 44 3.34 -28.96 -12.36
N GLU A 45 2.08 -28.53 -12.17
CA GLU A 45 1.35 -27.74 -13.16
C GLU A 45 1.61 -26.26 -12.92
N THR A 46 1.83 -25.49 -13.99
CA THR A 46 1.97 -24.04 -13.89
C THR A 46 0.64 -23.41 -13.43
N GLU A 47 0.69 -22.64 -12.35
CA GLU A 47 -0.42 -21.88 -11.80
C GLU A 47 -0.09 -20.38 -11.80
N GLU A 48 -1.10 -19.57 -12.12
CA GLU A 48 -1.06 -18.12 -12.01
C GLU A 48 -2.13 -17.66 -11.02
N ILE A 49 -1.74 -16.86 -10.03
CA ILE A 49 -2.67 -16.25 -9.06
C ILE A 49 -2.56 -14.74 -9.20
N ILE A 50 -3.68 -14.05 -9.37
CA ILE A 50 -3.71 -12.59 -9.52
C ILE A 50 -4.51 -11.98 -8.37
N PHE A 51 -3.95 -10.95 -7.74
CA PHE A 51 -4.67 -10.05 -6.85
C PHE A 51 -4.72 -8.66 -7.46
N ASP A 52 -5.93 -8.10 -7.53
CA ASP A 52 -6.16 -6.71 -7.92
C ASP A 52 -6.64 -5.90 -6.72
N LEU A 53 -6.07 -4.71 -6.52
CA LEU A 53 -6.55 -3.68 -5.61
C LEU A 53 -6.88 -2.43 -6.43
N TYR A 54 -8.06 -1.88 -6.18
CA TYR A 54 -8.52 -0.61 -6.71
C TYR A 54 -9.20 0.16 -5.57
N ASP A 55 -8.67 1.33 -5.24
CA ASP A 55 -9.21 2.23 -4.23
C ASP A 55 -9.19 3.67 -4.77
N GLU A 56 -10.11 4.49 -4.26
CA GLU A 56 -10.31 5.88 -4.65
C GLU A 56 -10.36 6.76 -3.39
N TYR A 57 -10.14 8.06 -3.58
CA TYR A 57 -10.35 9.06 -2.54
C TYR A 57 -11.71 8.88 -1.83
N CYS A 58 -11.68 8.81 -0.50
CA CYS A 58 -12.88 8.61 0.29
C CYS A 58 -13.47 9.95 0.75
N ARG A 59 -14.54 10.39 0.07
CA ARG A 59 -15.25 11.64 0.38
C ARG A 59 -15.80 11.71 1.81
N GLU A 60 -16.24 10.58 2.37
CA GLU A 60 -16.82 10.52 3.71
C GLU A 60 -15.80 10.82 4.81
N THR A 61 -14.61 10.25 4.68
CA THR A 61 -13.53 10.41 5.68
C THR A 61 -12.53 11.50 5.29
N LYS A 62 -12.66 12.06 4.08
CA LYS A 62 -11.70 12.99 3.46
C LYS A 62 -10.27 12.46 3.44
N THR A 63 -10.14 11.15 3.24
CA THR A 63 -8.85 10.46 3.22
C THR A 63 -8.50 10.06 1.80
N SER A 64 -7.28 10.36 1.38
CA SER A 64 -6.74 9.94 0.09
C SER A 64 -6.67 8.41 -0.03
N SER A 65 -6.72 7.90 -1.26
CA SER A 65 -6.60 6.48 -1.52
C SER A 65 -5.26 5.90 -1.04
N MET A 66 -4.15 6.57 -1.35
CA MET A 66 -2.81 6.21 -0.89
C MET A 66 -2.70 6.19 0.64
N ALA A 67 -3.28 7.18 1.31
CA ALA A 67 -3.27 7.27 2.76
C ALA A 67 -4.09 6.13 3.39
N ARG A 68 -5.23 5.76 2.78
CA ARG A 68 -6.05 4.61 3.19
C ARG A 68 -5.29 3.30 3.03
N THR A 69 -4.77 3.01 1.83
CA THR A 69 -4.08 1.75 1.53
C THR A 69 -2.77 1.57 2.29
N THR A 70 -2.10 2.67 2.65
CA THR A 70 -0.85 2.63 3.44
C THR A 70 -1.13 2.67 4.94
N GLY A 71 -1.87 3.68 5.39
CA GLY A 71 -2.09 3.96 6.81
C GLY A 71 -2.94 2.90 7.50
N TYR A 72 -4.01 2.41 6.85
CA TYR A 72 -4.81 1.35 7.43
C TYR A 72 -4.09 0.01 7.47
N THR A 73 -3.20 -0.27 6.52
CA THR A 73 -2.34 -1.47 6.57
C THR A 73 -1.37 -1.39 7.76
N ALA A 74 -0.74 -0.24 7.99
CA ALA A 74 0.09 -0.02 9.18
C ALA A 74 -0.71 -0.14 10.49
N THR A 75 -1.94 0.40 10.51
CA THR A 75 -2.83 0.31 11.66
C THR A 75 -3.29 -1.14 11.90
N ALA A 76 -3.55 -1.91 10.83
CA ALA A 76 -3.91 -3.31 10.93
C ALA A 76 -2.79 -4.11 11.59
N ALA A 77 -1.53 -3.87 11.22
CA ALA A 77 -0.38 -4.49 11.87
C ALA A 77 -0.28 -4.12 13.35
N ALA A 78 -0.48 -2.83 13.70
CA ALA A 78 -0.49 -2.40 15.10
C ALA A 78 -1.61 -3.10 15.91
N SER A 79 -2.83 -3.16 15.38
CA SER A 79 -3.96 -3.84 16.02
C SER A 79 -3.72 -5.33 16.17
N LEU A 80 -3.11 -5.97 15.18
CA LEU A 80 -2.74 -7.38 15.21
C LEU A 80 -1.81 -7.72 16.40
N PHE A 81 -0.86 -6.84 16.71
CA PHE A 81 -0.01 -6.99 17.90
C PHE A 81 -0.79 -6.75 19.21
N LEU A 82 -1.67 -5.74 19.23
CA LEU A 82 -2.49 -5.45 20.42
C LEU A 82 -3.47 -6.58 20.76
N ASP A 83 -4.00 -7.24 19.72
CA ASP A 83 -4.92 -8.38 19.85
C ASP A 83 -4.18 -9.70 20.17
N GLY A 84 -2.83 -9.69 20.23
CA GLY A 84 -2.01 -10.86 20.58
C GLY A 84 -1.93 -11.92 19.48
N LEU A 85 -2.25 -11.60 18.23
CA LEU A 85 -2.18 -12.57 17.12
C LEU A 85 -0.74 -12.89 16.69
N PHE A 86 0.22 -12.02 17.03
CA PHE A 86 1.64 -12.23 16.78
C PHE A 86 2.45 -11.73 17.97
N GLU A 87 3.15 -12.64 18.64
CA GLU A 87 3.86 -12.37 19.90
C GLU A 87 5.40 -12.49 19.77
N GLU A 88 5.90 -12.84 18.58
CA GLU A 88 7.34 -13.00 18.38
C GLU A 88 8.07 -11.66 18.49
N LYS A 89 9.27 -11.70 19.10
CA LYS A 89 10.10 -10.52 19.36
C LYS A 89 11.29 -10.49 18.42
N GLY A 90 11.52 -9.34 17.79
CA GLY A 90 12.59 -9.17 16.82
C GLY A 90 12.22 -8.18 15.72
N ILE A 91 12.99 -8.21 14.63
CA ILE A 91 12.73 -7.43 13.42
C ILE A 91 12.06 -8.36 12.41
N PHE A 92 10.78 -8.13 12.14
CA PHE A 92 10.00 -8.93 11.20
C PHE A 92 9.54 -8.08 10.04
N PRO A 93 9.98 -8.38 8.81
CA PRO A 93 9.38 -7.78 7.63
C PRO A 93 7.99 -8.41 7.38
N PRO A 94 7.10 -7.73 6.64
CA PRO A 94 5.72 -8.17 6.46
C PRO A 94 5.56 -9.59 5.91
N GLU A 95 6.52 -10.10 5.13
CA GLU A 95 6.51 -11.44 4.57
C GLU A 95 6.62 -12.53 5.64
N LEU A 96 7.36 -12.27 6.73
CA LEU A 96 7.48 -13.22 7.84
C LEU A 96 6.20 -13.23 8.69
N ILE A 97 5.55 -12.08 8.86
CA ILE A 97 4.26 -11.98 9.57
C ILE A 97 3.16 -12.63 8.73
N GLY A 98 3.11 -12.31 7.44
CA GLY A 98 2.11 -12.81 6.48
C GLY A 98 2.20 -14.32 6.20
N LYS A 99 3.35 -14.95 6.52
CA LYS A 99 3.47 -16.42 6.50
C LYS A 99 2.50 -17.09 7.47
N HIS A 100 2.12 -16.41 8.56
CA HIS A 100 1.11 -16.90 9.48
C HIS A 100 -0.28 -16.59 8.92
N GLU A 101 -1.00 -17.62 8.50
CA GLU A 101 -2.31 -17.48 7.85
C GLU A 101 -3.31 -16.65 8.67
N ASN A 102 -3.32 -16.80 10.00
CA ASN A 102 -4.17 -15.99 10.89
C ASN A 102 -3.83 -14.50 10.83
N CYS A 103 -2.55 -14.14 10.77
CA CYS A 103 -2.09 -12.75 10.64
C CYS A 103 -2.47 -12.17 9.28
N TYR A 104 -2.24 -12.95 8.22
CA TYR A 104 -2.64 -12.57 6.85
C TYR A 104 -4.15 -12.32 6.74
N ASN A 105 -4.97 -13.26 7.21
CA ASN A 105 -6.42 -13.16 7.15
C ASN A 105 -6.94 -11.99 8.02
N TYR A 106 -6.32 -11.74 9.18
CA TYR A 106 -6.67 -10.60 10.02
C TYR A 106 -6.45 -9.27 9.29
N ILE A 107 -5.29 -9.07 8.67
CA ILE A 107 -4.98 -7.83 7.94
C ILE A 107 -5.96 -7.62 6.79
N LEU A 108 -6.19 -8.66 5.97
CA LEU A 108 -7.14 -8.54 4.84
C LEU A 108 -8.56 -8.25 5.31
N LYS A 109 -9.01 -8.87 6.40
CA LYS A 109 -10.32 -8.59 6.99
C LYS A 109 -10.40 -7.14 7.49
N TYR A 110 -9.38 -6.67 8.22
CA TYR A 110 -9.32 -5.31 8.74
C TYR A 110 -9.42 -4.25 7.62
N LEU A 111 -8.76 -4.51 6.49
CA LEU A 111 -8.82 -3.66 5.29
C LEU A 111 -10.19 -3.73 4.61
N ALA A 112 -10.75 -4.93 4.46
CA ALA A 112 -12.07 -5.13 3.85
C ALA A 112 -13.20 -4.42 4.64
N GLU A 113 -13.14 -4.44 5.99
CA GLU A 113 -14.05 -3.69 6.86
C GLU A 113 -14.02 -2.17 6.62
N ARG A 114 -12.94 -1.65 6.03
CA ARG A 114 -12.74 -0.24 5.66
C ARG A 114 -12.90 -0.01 4.15
N ASN A 115 -13.50 -0.98 3.47
CA ASN A 115 -13.77 -0.99 2.04
C ASN A 115 -12.49 -0.95 1.15
N ILE A 116 -11.37 -1.44 1.67
CA ILE A 116 -10.14 -1.67 0.88
C ILE A 116 -10.09 -3.15 0.53
N ASN A 117 -10.41 -3.48 -0.71
CA ASN A 117 -10.69 -4.86 -1.10
C ASN A 117 -9.65 -5.38 -2.10
N TYR A 118 -8.93 -6.42 -1.70
CA TYR A 118 -8.10 -7.22 -2.60
C TYR A 118 -8.98 -8.29 -3.27
N ARG A 119 -9.04 -8.27 -4.60
CA ARG A 119 -9.81 -9.24 -5.39
C ARG A 119 -8.87 -10.29 -5.97
N LYS A 120 -8.99 -11.53 -5.52
CA LYS A 120 -8.32 -12.68 -6.12
C LYS A 120 -9.03 -13.06 -7.43
N ARG A 121 -8.27 -13.29 -8.50
CA ARG A 121 -8.74 -13.78 -9.81
C ARG A 121 -7.98 -15.03 -10.19
#